data_AF-A0AAN5CCW0-F1
#
_entry.id   AF-A0AAN5CCW0-F1
#
_cell.length_a   1.000
_cell.length_b   1.000
_cell.length_c   1.000
_cell.angle_alpha   90.00
_cell.angle_beta   90.00
_cell.angle_gamma   90.00
#
_symmetry.space_group_name_H-M   'P 1'
#
loop_
_entity.id
_entity.type
_entity.pdbx_description
1 polymer ?
#
loop_
_entity_poly.entity_id
_entity_poly.type
_entity_poly.pdbx_seq_one_letter_code
_entity_poly.pdbx_strand_id
1 'polypeptide(L)'
;SIAVGVQLTFLPKCLRDPRCANMPQFAAKEQLPSSTVIFKLPNGTVFYCCFDPQKLYVRKNETELHASLADTISDVCSQGNAIYFTSNNQIFKAFLSPSDAIEIVFRRAWKEGEEPHYGGLCTIIRDKKKYAYRISENPDRGGIVLDASISELKDKLLREIHRGKVYFIARNPMVTSPAVHRLGNNVILIEAPMEDNLKTCAPQDSSPYLYFVTKKKLYTLNTETMEMLDILEIDGLDVIYYITGVFNGEISVVAKCGAETYLMTAALPAGYSHIDRNTTAQGTHYKDAMIQDLIENLEKQNIDNTSKEEIIKQLFDNVNTQLSEHKSKDEIIEGLFDTVEKSQLDNATKNKIIEELFEHDERLQQENATQSLIIDELIQNMEFIKVSAEEKSRANEQLRLNAQAAGTLCVACLEKPPNIVFYDCKHLAVCEDCLRRYIASGSTVCPKCRVTFRRTEKLFIN
;
A
#
# COMPACT_ATOMS: atom_id res chain seq x y z
N SER A 1 -7.06 31.87 -25.51
CA SER A 1 -8.19 31.21 -26.19
C SER A 1 -9.41 31.39 -25.31
N ILE A 2 -10.53 31.86 -25.87
CA ILE A 2 -11.76 32.08 -25.11
C ILE A 2 -12.46 30.73 -24.98
N ALA A 3 -12.45 30.15 -23.77
CA ALA A 3 -13.22 28.95 -23.47
C ALA A 3 -14.70 29.34 -23.36
N VAL A 4 -15.43 29.21 -24.46
CA VAL A 4 -16.89 29.28 -24.44
C VAL A 4 -17.37 28.00 -23.77
N GLY A 5 -17.88 28.11 -22.54
CA GLY A 5 -18.50 27.02 -21.79
C GLY A 5 -19.77 26.54 -22.50
N VAL A 6 -19.62 25.71 -23.52
CA VAL A 6 -20.73 24.95 -24.09
C VAL A 6 -21.07 23.87 -23.07
N GLN A 7 -22.13 24.10 -22.30
CA GLN A 7 -22.75 23.08 -21.48
C GLN A 7 -23.37 22.05 -22.44
N LEU A 8 -22.56 21.06 -22.85
CA LEU A 8 -23.00 19.92 -23.65
C LEU A 8 -23.96 19.10 -22.78
N THR A 9 -25.21 19.51 -22.74
CA THR A 9 -26.32 18.71 -22.23
C THR A 9 -26.61 17.62 -23.26
N PHE A 10 -25.78 16.59 -23.28
CA PHE A 10 -26.17 15.31 -23.85
C PHE A 10 -27.28 14.75 -22.98
N LEU A 11 -28.53 15.15 -23.24
CA LEU A 11 -29.69 14.46 -22.70
C LEU A 11 -29.84 13.15 -23.47
N PRO A 12 -29.58 11.98 -22.85
CA PRO A 12 -29.79 10.71 -23.53
C PRO A 12 -31.29 10.57 -23.83
N LYS A 13 -31.63 10.09 -25.03
CA LYS A 13 -33.03 9.83 -25.43
C LYS A 13 -33.75 8.80 -24.53
N CYS A 14 -33.05 8.14 -23.60
CA CYS A 14 -33.57 7.14 -22.66
C CYS A 14 -34.41 7.68 -21.50
N LEU A 15 -34.55 9.01 -21.32
CA LEU A 15 -35.27 9.62 -20.18
C LEU A 15 -36.80 9.38 -20.13
N ARG A 16 -37.37 8.52 -20.97
CA ARG A 16 -38.82 8.23 -20.99
C ARG A 16 -39.22 6.85 -20.49
N ASP A 17 -38.27 5.96 -20.16
CA ASP A 17 -38.60 4.67 -19.54
C ASP A 17 -38.55 4.78 -18.01
N PRO A 18 -39.69 4.60 -17.29
CA PRO A 18 -39.73 4.64 -15.83
C PRO A 18 -38.79 3.60 -15.17
N ARG A 19 -38.42 2.54 -15.88
CA ARG A 19 -37.47 1.51 -15.39
C ARG A 19 -36.03 2.03 -15.31
N CYS A 20 -35.70 3.12 -16.02
CA CYS A 20 -34.39 3.75 -15.98
C CYS A 20 -34.22 4.77 -14.84
N ALA A 21 -35.24 5.00 -13.99
CA ALA A 21 -35.19 5.98 -12.91
C ALA A 21 -34.08 5.71 -11.89
N ASN A 22 -33.57 4.47 -11.80
CA ASN A 22 -32.53 4.07 -10.86
C ASN A 22 -31.14 3.92 -11.50
N MET A 23 -30.96 4.28 -12.77
CA MET A 23 -29.66 4.17 -13.44
C MET A 23 -28.81 5.44 -13.19
N PRO A 24 -27.51 5.28 -12.87
CA PRO A 24 -26.62 6.43 -12.67
C PRO A 24 -26.50 7.24 -13.96
N GLN A 25 -26.85 8.52 -13.90
CA GLN A 25 -26.72 9.44 -15.04
C GLN A 25 -25.36 10.11 -15.00
N PHE A 26 -24.47 9.74 -15.92
CA PHE A 26 -23.14 10.32 -16.00
C PHE A 26 -23.19 11.68 -16.70
N ALA A 27 -22.71 12.70 -15.99
CA ALA A 27 -22.48 14.03 -16.53
C ALA A 27 -20.98 14.20 -16.84
N ALA A 28 -20.66 14.70 -18.04
CA ALA A 28 -19.30 15.12 -18.36
C ALA A 28 -18.91 16.31 -17.48
N LYS A 29 -17.78 16.19 -16.78
CA LYS A 29 -17.18 17.29 -16.02
C LYS A 29 -16.12 18.01 -16.84
N GLU A 30 -15.31 17.24 -17.55
CA GLU A 30 -14.13 17.76 -18.25
C GLU A 30 -13.74 16.84 -19.40
N GLN A 31 -13.34 17.43 -20.53
CA GLN A 31 -12.66 16.72 -21.61
C GLN A 31 -11.17 16.57 -21.27
N LEU A 32 -10.66 15.36 -21.35
CA LEU A 32 -9.31 15.05 -20.94
C LEU A 32 -8.33 15.06 -22.11
N PRO A 33 -7.11 15.58 -21.92
CA PRO A 33 -6.03 15.37 -22.87
C PRO A 33 -5.76 13.87 -23.06
N SER A 34 -5.24 13.50 -24.23
CA SER A 34 -4.71 12.17 -24.46
C SER A 34 -3.67 11.80 -23.39
N SER A 35 -3.59 10.53 -23.03
CA SER A 35 -2.58 10.02 -22.09
C SER A 35 -2.64 10.65 -20.69
N THR A 36 -3.82 11.09 -20.25
CA THR A 36 -4.04 11.58 -18.88
C THR A 36 -4.69 10.49 -18.01
N VAL A 37 -4.11 10.25 -16.83
CA VAL A 37 -4.69 9.42 -15.79
C VAL A 37 -5.16 10.27 -14.62
N ILE A 38 -6.33 9.97 -14.08
CA ILE A 38 -6.98 10.76 -13.03
C ILE A 38 -7.20 9.94 -11.78
N PHE A 39 -6.97 10.58 -10.63
CA PHE A 39 -7.17 10.02 -9.31
C PHE A 39 -7.99 10.97 -8.45
N LYS A 40 -9.16 10.53 -7.98
CA LYS A 40 -10.01 11.29 -7.04
C LYS A 40 -9.79 10.74 -5.64
N LEU A 41 -9.21 11.56 -4.77
CA LEU A 41 -8.88 11.20 -3.40
C LEU A 41 -10.11 11.22 -2.48
N PRO A 42 -10.03 10.56 -1.31
CA PRO A 42 -11.05 10.55 -0.27
C PRO A 42 -11.52 11.92 0.21
N ASN A 43 -10.69 12.95 0.13
CA ASN A 43 -11.03 14.33 0.47
C ASN A 43 -11.64 15.13 -0.70
N GLY A 44 -11.89 14.48 -1.85
CA GLY A 44 -12.41 15.10 -3.06
C GLY A 44 -11.35 15.75 -3.96
N THR A 45 -10.08 15.83 -3.55
CA THR A 45 -9.01 16.36 -4.40
C THR A 45 -8.80 15.47 -5.62
N VAL A 46 -8.68 16.09 -6.80
CA VAL A 46 -8.46 15.37 -8.07
C VAL A 46 -7.04 15.64 -8.56
N PHE A 47 -6.24 14.59 -8.65
CA PHE A 47 -4.91 14.61 -9.27
C PHE A 47 -4.99 14.17 -10.72
N TYR A 48 -4.22 14.84 -11.56
CA TYR A 48 -4.07 14.57 -12.98
C TYR A 48 -2.60 14.22 -13.26
N CYS A 49 -2.39 13.07 -13.87
CA CYS A 49 -1.07 12.58 -14.29
C CYS A 49 -1.07 12.44 -15.81
N CYS A 50 -0.48 13.40 -16.52
CA CYS A 50 -0.26 13.33 -17.96
C CYS A 50 1.10 12.68 -18.23
N PHE A 51 1.19 11.78 -19.20
CA PHE A 51 2.45 11.12 -19.59
C PHE A 51 3.15 11.77 -20.78
N ASP A 52 2.48 12.65 -21.54
CA ASP A 52 3.05 13.32 -22.71
C ASP A 52 2.42 14.71 -22.98
N PRO A 53 3.10 15.83 -22.65
CA PRO A 53 4.32 15.89 -21.84
C PRO A 53 4.03 15.49 -20.40
N GLN A 54 5.04 14.93 -19.74
CA GLN A 54 4.89 14.42 -18.40
C GLN A 54 4.62 15.51 -17.36
N LYS A 55 3.47 15.43 -16.68
CA LYS A 55 3.04 16.40 -15.68
C LYS A 55 2.17 15.74 -14.61
N LEU A 56 2.43 16.08 -13.34
CA LEU A 56 1.53 15.80 -12.23
C LEU A 56 0.97 17.13 -11.73
N TYR A 57 -0.36 17.26 -11.68
CA TYR A 57 -1.00 18.50 -11.25
C TYR A 57 -2.34 18.27 -10.58
N VAL A 58 -2.81 19.29 -9.86
CA VAL A 58 -4.15 19.39 -9.27
C VAL A 58 -4.79 20.63 -9.83
N ARG A 59 -6.10 20.57 -10.12
CA ARG A 59 -6.86 21.77 -10.49
C ARG A 59 -7.73 22.24 -9.33
N LYS A 60 -7.57 23.50 -8.93
CA LYS A 60 -8.36 24.15 -7.88
C LYS A 60 -8.75 25.54 -8.34
N ASN A 61 -10.05 25.87 -8.33
CA ASN A 61 -10.57 27.18 -8.74
C ASN A 61 -10.02 27.64 -10.11
N GLU A 62 -10.12 26.78 -11.13
CA GLU A 62 -9.61 27.02 -12.49
C GLU A 62 -8.07 27.18 -12.60
N THR A 63 -7.34 27.11 -11.49
CA THR A 63 -5.88 27.18 -11.46
C THR A 63 -5.28 25.78 -11.43
N GLU A 64 -4.26 25.56 -12.26
CA GLU A 64 -3.47 24.32 -12.23
C GLU A 64 -2.24 24.50 -11.34
N LEU A 65 -2.13 23.63 -10.35
CA LEU A 65 -1.01 23.55 -9.43
C LEU A 65 -0.13 22.40 -9.90
N HIS A 66 1.03 22.71 -10.46
CA HIS A 66 1.94 21.71 -11.02
C HIS A 66 2.97 21.26 -9.99
N ALA A 67 3.27 19.97 -9.97
CA ALA A 67 4.38 19.43 -9.23
C ALA A 67 5.67 19.51 -10.07
N SER A 68 6.80 19.76 -9.40
CA SER A 68 8.12 19.63 -10.03
C SER A 68 8.56 18.16 -10.01
N LEU A 69 8.58 17.51 -11.18
CA LEU A 69 9.00 16.12 -11.32
C LEU A 69 10.49 16.07 -11.68
N ALA A 70 11.28 15.35 -10.89
CA ALA A 70 12.70 15.17 -11.18
C ALA A 70 12.95 14.23 -12.37
N ASP A 71 12.05 13.28 -12.59
CA ASP A 71 12.25 12.14 -13.50
C ASP A 71 10.91 11.56 -13.98
N THR A 72 10.96 10.53 -14.82
CA THR A 72 9.78 9.91 -15.42
C THR A 72 9.00 8.99 -14.48
N ILE A 73 7.73 9.34 -14.25
CA ILE A 73 6.71 8.50 -13.62
C ILE A 73 6.43 7.27 -14.50
N SER A 74 6.56 6.08 -13.92
CA SER A 74 6.29 4.80 -14.58
C SER A 74 4.99 4.14 -14.14
N ASP A 75 4.64 4.22 -12.85
CA ASP A 75 3.38 3.75 -12.29
C ASP A 75 2.84 4.77 -11.29
N VAL A 76 1.51 4.82 -11.14
CA VAL A 76 0.83 5.80 -10.31
C VAL A 76 -0.48 5.23 -9.76
N CYS A 77 -0.72 5.49 -8.48
CA CYS A 77 -1.93 5.05 -7.78
C CYS A 77 -2.33 6.06 -6.69
N SER A 78 -3.58 5.99 -6.24
CA SER A 78 -4.09 6.76 -5.10
C SER A 78 -4.25 5.88 -3.88
N GLN A 79 -3.70 6.31 -2.74
CA GLN A 79 -3.84 5.59 -1.47
C GLN A 79 -3.99 6.62 -0.33
N GLY A 80 -5.11 6.57 0.39
CA GLY A 80 -5.48 7.62 1.33
C GLY A 80 -5.60 8.98 0.64
N ASN A 81 -5.20 10.05 1.33
CA ASN A 81 -5.20 11.42 0.78
C ASN A 81 -3.90 11.76 0.02
N ALA A 82 -3.34 10.80 -0.71
CA ALA A 82 -2.12 11.01 -1.48
C ALA A 82 -2.07 10.14 -2.75
N ILE A 83 -1.20 10.56 -3.66
CA ILE A 83 -0.78 9.79 -4.83
C ILE A 83 0.57 9.17 -4.53
N TYR A 84 0.75 7.91 -4.91
CA TYR A 84 2.02 7.23 -4.87
C TYR A 84 2.42 6.88 -6.30
N PHE A 85 3.69 7.07 -6.61
CA PHE A 85 4.19 6.81 -7.94
C PHE A 85 5.64 6.33 -7.90
N THR A 86 6.07 5.69 -8.97
CA THR A 86 7.45 5.21 -9.11
C THR A 86 8.21 5.97 -10.17
N SER A 87 9.48 6.21 -9.89
CA SER A 87 10.44 6.82 -10.82
C SER A 87 11.84 6.35 -10.46
N ASN A 88 12.66 5.96 -11.45
CA ASN A 88 14.04 5.50 -11.25
C ASN A 88 14.22 4.46 -10.13
N ASN A 89 13.33 3.46 -10.09
CA ASN A 89 13.29 2.42 -9.05
C ASN A 89 13.08 2.94 -7.61
N GLN A 90 12.55 4.15 -7.46
CA GLN A 90 12.18 4.76 -6.21
C GLN A 90 10.68 5.00 -6.16
N ILE A 91 10.14 4.99 -4.95
CA ILE A 91 8.72 5.23 -4.65
C ILE A 91 8.61 6.59 -4.00
N PHE A 92 7.74 7.43 -4.57
CA PHE A 92 7.45 8.77 -4.12
C PHE A 92 5.99 8.89 -3.70
N LYS A 93 5.73 9.83 -2.80
CA LYS A 93 4.39 10.23 -2.39
C LYS A 93 4.19 11.69 -2.77
N ALA A 94 3.14 11.98 -3.54
CA ALA A 94 2.66 13.32 -3.81
C ALA A 94 1.38 13.59 -3.01
N PHE A 95 1.30 14.75 -2.36
CA PHE A 95 0.11 15.18 -1.64
C PHE A 95 -0.04 16.70 -1.72
N LEU A 96 -1.25 17.20 -1.46
CA LEU A 96 -1.51 18.64 -1.41
C LEU A 96 -1.24 19.13 0.03
N SER A 97 -0.30 20.05 0.18
CA SER A 97 0.04 20.64 1.47
C SER A 97 -1.00 21.69 1.91
N PRO A 98 -0.99 22.14 3.17
CA PRO A 98 -1.88 23.20 3.64
C PRO A 98 -1.75 24.53 2.89
N SER A 99 -0.60 24.77 2.23
CA SER A 99 -0.37 25.95 1.38
C SER A 99 -0.85 25.78 -0.06
N ASP A 100 -1.64 24.73 -0.34
CA ASP A 100 -2.10 24.36 -1.69
C ASP A 100 -0.94 24.10 -2.68
N ALA A 101 0.22 23.67 -2.19
CA ALA A 101 1.32 23.20 -3.04
C ALA A 101 1.29 21.68 -3.16
N ILE A 102 1.67 21.14 -4.32
CA ILE A 102 1.93 19.69 -4.43
C ILE A 102 3.33 19.41 -3.90
N GLU A 103 3.40 18.75 -2.75
CA GLU A 103 4.66 18.29 -2.18
C GLU A 103 4.92 16.85 -2.60
N ILE A 104 6.15 16.61 -3.07
CA ILE A 104 6.63 15.27 -3.42
C ILE A 104 7.71 14.89 -2.42
N VAL A 105 7.51 13.77 -1.74
CA VAL A 105 8.47 13.22 -0.79
C VAL A 105 8.92 11.83 -1.23
N PHE A 106 10.23 11.59 -1.18
CA PHE A 106 10.78 10.25 -1.30
C PHE A 106 10.25 9.39 -0.15
N ARG A 107 9.80 8.17 -0.46
CA ARG A 107 9.31 7.22 0.56
C ARG A 107 10.30 6.10 0.80
N ARG A 108 10.72 5.41 -0.25
CA ARG A 108 11.68 4.30 -0.20
C ARG A 108 12.11 3.90 -1.60
N ALA A 109 13.20 3.15 -1.69
CA ALA A 109 13.52 2.39 -2.91
C ALA A 109 12.70 1.09 -2.98
N TRP A 110 12.65 0.48 -4.16
CA TRP A 110 12.27 -0.93 -4.28
C TRP A 110 13.24 -1.80 -3.48
N LYS A 111 12.69 -2.78 -2.79
CA LYS A 111 13.41 -3.82 -2.07
C LYS A 111 13.63 -5.03 -2.99
N GLU A 112 14.76 -5.70 -2.82
CA GLU A 112 15.07 -6.91 -3.56
C GLU A 112 14.00 -7.99 -3.35
N GLY A 113 13.53 -8.57 -4.47
CA GLY A 113 12.48 -9.58 -4.46
C GLY A 113 11.04 -9.04 -4.38
N GLU A 114 10.83 -7.71 -4.35
CA GLU A 114 9.50 -7.15 -4.57
C GLU A 114 9.06 -7.37 -6.03
N GLU A 115 7.84 -7.86 -6.21
CA GLU A 115 7.16 -7.95 -7.49
C GLU A 115 6.10 -6.84 -7.55
N PRO A 116 6.24 -5.82 -8.41
CA PRO A 116 5.23 -4.79 -8.58
C PRO A 116 4.01 -5.34 -9.36
N HIS A 117 2.82 -4.91 -8.95
CA HIS A 117 1.54 -5.21 -9.58
C HIS A 117 0.82 -3.90 -9.91
N TYR A 118 -0.11 -3.97 -10.86
CA TYR A 118 -0.88 -2.80 -11.29
C TYR A 118 -1.67 -2.17 -10.13
N GLY A 119 -1.74 -0.84 -10.13
CA GLY A 119 -2.51 -0.08 -9.13
C GLY A 119 -1.75 0.18 -7.83
N GLY A 120 -0.42 0.18 -7.86
CA GLY A 120 0.41 0.40 -6.67
C GLY A 120 0.28 -0.71 -5.65
N LEU A 121 0.19 -1.95 -6.12
CA LEU A 121 0.20 -3.15 -5.28
C LEU A 121 1.55 -3.85 -5.45
N CYS A 122 1.98 -4.56 -4.42
CA CYS A 122 3.27 -5.23 -4.40
C CYS A 122 3.12 -6.60 -3.76
N THR A 123 3.96 -7.55 -4.17
CA THR A 123 4.13 -8.79 -3.43
C THR A 123 5.58 -9.08 -3.15
N ILE A 124 5.86 -9.75 -2.02
CA ILE A 124 7.21 -10.19 -1.64
C ILE A 124 7.13 -11.58 -1.01
N ILE A 125 8.15 -12.41 -1.21
CA ILE A 125 8.27 -13.70 -0.54
C ILE A 125 9.21 -13.56 0.66
N ARG A 126 8.71 -13.89 1.85
CA ARG A 126 9.47 -13.89 3.12
C ARG A 126 9.16 -15.18 3.88
N ASP A 127 10.19 -15.86 4.39
CA ASP A 127 10.02 -17.11 5.15
C ASP A 127 9.14 -18.15 4.43
N LYS A 128 9.34 -18.28 3.10
CA LYS A 128 8.56 -19.17 2.20
C LYS A 128 7.06 -18.84 2.10
N LYS A 129 6.62 -17.68 2.59
CA LYS A 129 5.25 -17.17 2.45
C LYS A 129 5.23 -15.96 1.52
N LYS A 130 4.20 -15.85 0.67
CA LYS A 130 3.98 -14.68 -0.18
C LYS A 130 3.09 -13.68 0.56
N TYR A 131 3.49 -12.42 0.57
CA TYR A 131 2.74 -11.31 1.18
C TYR A 131 2.31 -10.35 0.09
N ALA A 132 1.10 -9.81 0.19
CA ALA A 132 0.64 -8.69 -0.63
C ALA A 132 0.46 -7.45 0.23
N TYR A 133 0.90 -6.30 -0.26
CA TYR A 133 0.80 -5.00 0.42
C TYR A 133 0.67 -3.90 -0.61
N ARG A 134 0.29 -2.71 -0.13
CA ARG A 134 0.22 -1.51 -0.94
C ARG A 134 1.59 -0.85 -1.06
N ILE A 135 1.86 -0.16 -2.16
CA ILE A 135 3.14 0.52 -2.39
C ILE A 135 3.47 1.56 -1.30
N SER A 136 2.45 2.15 -0.66
CA SER A 136 2.60 3.07 0.47
C SER A 136 3.01 2.41 1.79
N GLU A 137 2.85 1.10 1.91
CA GLU A 137 3.11 0.33 3.12
C GLU A 137 4.58 -0.10 3.20
N ASN A 138 5.05 -0.38 4.41
CA ASN A 138 6.41 -0.88 4.65
C ASN A 138 6.46 -2.38 4.30
N PRO A 139 7.31 -2.84 3.36
CA PRO A 139 7.36 -4.26 2.98
C PRO A 139 7.84 -5.20 4.10
N ASP A 140 8.49 -4.68 5.16
CA ASP A 140 8.99 -5.46 6.29
C ASP A 140 7.97 -5.68 7.39
N ARG A 141 7.04 -4.73 7.57
CA ARG A 141 6.07 -4.76 8.68
C ARG A 141 4.63 -4.86 8.18
N GLY A 142 4.38 -4.38 6.98
CA GLY A 142 3.11 -4.44 6.27
C GLY A 142 3.02 -5.67 5.38
N GLY A 143 1.80 -6.12 5.15
CA GLY A 143 1.49 -7.16 4.19
C GLY A 143 0.58 -8.24 4.74
N ILE A 144 -0.39 -8.58 3.92
CA ILE A 144 -1.35 -9.64 4.16
C ILE A 144 -0.73 -10.93 3.61
N VAL A 145 -0.63 -11.94 4.48
CA VAL A 145 -0.21 -13.29 4.07
C VAL A 145 -1.22 -13.83 3.07
N LEU A 146 -0.74 -14.28 1.91
CA LEU A 146 -1.54 -14.99 0.93
C LEU A 146 -1.66 -16.45 1.37
N ASP A 147 -2.82 -16.82 1.89
CA ASP A 147 -3.12 -18.16 2.40
C ASP A 147 -3.69 -19.12 1.35
N ALA A 148 -3.78 -18.68 0.09
CA ALA A 148 -4.02 -19.53 -1.08
C ALA A 148 -2.69 -20.09 -1.63
N SER A 149 -2.73 -21.29 -2.21
CA SER A 149 -1.53 -21.89 -2.81
C SER A 149 -1.05 -21.10 -4.03
N ILE A 150 0.26 -21.13 -4.31
CA ILE A 150 0.84 -20.47 -5.50
C ILE A 150 0.20 -21.02 -6.79
N SER A 151 -0.11 -22.31 -6.84
CA SER A 151 -0.84 -22.94 -7.95
C SER A 151 -2.25 -22.39 -8.12
N GLU A 152 -2.97 -22.14 -7.01
CA GLU A 152 -4.29 -21.51 -7.08
C GLU A 152 -4.20 -20.06 -7.51
N LEU A 153 -3.13 -19.33 -7.19
CA LEU A 153 -2.97 -17.94 -7.60
C LEU A 153 -2.36 -17.77 -9.01
N LYS A 154 -1.93 -18.87 -9.63
CA LYS A 154 -1.36 -18.85 -10.97
C LYS A 154 -2.38 -18.28 -11.96
N ASP A 155 -1.89 -17.38 -12.82
CA ASP A 155 -2.66 -16.69 -13.87
C ASP A 155 -3.79 -15.77 -13.35
N LYS A 156 -3.85 -15.54 -12.04
CA LYS A 156 -4.79 -14.59 -11.42
C LYS A 156 -4.11 -13.24 -11.22
N LEU A 157 -4.85 -12.17 -11.47
CA LEU A 157 -4.33 -10.81 -11.37
C LEU A 157 -4.63 -10.26 -9.98
N LEU A 158 -3.60 -9.88 -9.23
CA LEU A 158 -3.77 -9.10 -8.01
C LEU A 158 -4.30 -7.71 -8.38
N ARG A 159 -5.44 -7.32 -7.80
CA ARG A 159 -6.17 -6.12 -8.23
C ARG A 159 -6.52 -5.14 -7.12
N GLU A 160 -6.69 -5.61 -5.90
CA GLU A 160 -6.99 -4.71 -4.79
C GLU A 160 -6.57 -5.32 -3.45
N ILE A 161 -6.21 -4.45 -2.51
CA ILE A 161 -6.18 -4.76 -1.09
C ILE A 161 -7.24 -3.88 -0.44
N HIS A 162 -8.21 -4.50 0.21
CA HIS A 162 -9.32 -3.78 0.82
C HIS A 162 -9.79 -4.47 2.10
N ARG A 163 -9.87 -3.71 3.20
CA ARG A 163 -10.33 -4.20 4.52
C ARG A 163 -9.59 -5.46 4.99
N GLY A 164 -8.26 -5.45 4.86
CA GLY A 164 -7.40 -6.57 5.28
C GLY A 164 -7.51 -7.83 4.40
N LYS A 165 -8.21 -7.76 3.27
CA LYS A 165 -8.33 -8.84 2.29
C LYS A 165 -7.67 -8.46 0.97
N VAL A 166 -7.20 -9.47 0.27
CA VAL A 166 -6.55 -9.39 -1.02
C VAL A 166 -7.49 -9.93 -2.09
N TYR A 167 -7.75 -9.12 -3.11
CA TYR A 167 -8.68 -9.46 -4.17
C TYR A 167 -7.90 -9.75 -5.46
N PHE A 168 -8.09 -10.98 -5.94
CA PHE A 168 -7.62 -11.45 -7.22
C PHE A 168 -8.76 -11.46 -8.23
N ILE A 169 -8.44 -11.24 -9.49
CA ILE A 169 -9.38 -11.39 -10.60
C ILE A 169 -8.88 -12.50 -11.53
N ALA A 170 -9.78 -13.41 -11.89
CA ALA A 170 -9.58 -14.40 -12.94
C ALA A 170 -10.56 -14.17 -14.09
N ARG A 171 -10.07 -14.35 -15.31
CA ARG A 171 -10.91 -14.33 -16.51
C ARG A 171 -11.52 -15.71 -16.68
N ASN A 172 -12.84 -15.78 -16.72
CA ASN A 172 -13.56 -17.01 -16.96
C ASN A 172 -14.66 -16.76 -18.01
N PRO A 173 -14.44 -17.14 -19.28
CA PRO A 173 -15.42 -16.87 -20.35
C PRO A 173 -16.71 -17.69 -20.21
N MET A 174 -16.73 -18.67 -19.29
CA MET A 174 -17.88 -19.55 -19.08
C MET A 174 -18.89 -18.98 -18.08
N VAL A 175 -18.48 -18.01 -17.23
CA VAL A 175 -19.44 -17.33 -16.34
C VAL A 175 -20.14 -16.21 -17.10
N THR A 176 -21.41 -15.94 -16.81
CA THR A 176 -22.18 -14.85 -17.43
C THR A 176 -22.26 -13.61 -16.55
N SER A 177 -21.95 -13.76 -15.26
CA SER A 177 -21.90 -12.72 -14.25
C SER A 177 -20.69 -12.97 -13.36
N PRO A 178 -20.09 -11.94 -12.72
CA PRO A 178 -19.00 -12.15 -11.80
C PRO A 178 -19.38 -13.09 -10.65
N ALA A 179 -18.50 -14.05 -10.35
CA ALA A 179 -18.62 -14.96 -9.23
C ALA A 179 -17.52 -14.66 -8.21
N VAL A 180 -17.86 -14.68 -6.92
CA VAL A 180 -16.95 -14.38 -5.83
C VAL A 180 -16.66 -15.65 -5.05
N HIS A 181 -15.40 -16.01 -4.95
CA HIS A 181 -14.92 -17.21 -4.26
C HIS A 181 -13.96 -16.82 -3.15
N ARG A 182 -14.04 -17.50 -2.01
CA ARG A 182 -13.03 -17.39 -0.96
C ARG A 182 -12.00 -18.51 -1.17
N LEU A 183 -10.77 -18.13 -1.49
CA LEU A 183 -9.66 -19.09 -1.59
C LEU A 183 -8.95 -19.31 -0.25
N GLY A 184 -9.11 -18.36 0.68
CA GLY A 184 -8.61 -18.43 2.03
C GLY A 184 -9.33 -17.45 2.95
N ASN A 185 -8.78 -17.20 4.13
CA ASN A 185 -9.30 -16.21 5.09
C ASN A 185 -9.15 -14.79 4.54
N ASN A 186 -8.02 -14.53 3.89
CA ASN A 186 -7.65 -13.19 3.43
C ASN A 186 -7.57 -13.08 1.90
N VAL A 187 -7.80 -14.15 1.16
CA VAL A 187 -7.72 -14.17 -0.31
C VAL A 187 -9.11 -14.41 -0.92
N ILE A 188 -9.57 -13.41 -1.66
CA ILE A 188 -10.85 -13.42 -2.39
C ILE A 188 -10.54 -13.45 -3.89
N LEU A 189 -11.21 -14.32 -4.62
CA LEU A 189 -11.16 -14.42 -6.07
C LEU A 189 -12.48 -13.93 -6.66
N ILE A 190 -12.39 -13.00 -7.61
CA ILE A 190 -13.51 -12.59 -8.45
C ILE A 190 -13.28 -13.18 -9.85
N GLU A 191 -14.09 -14.15 -10.23
CA GLU A 191 -14.15 -14.64 -11.60
C GLU A 191 -15.11 -13.77 -12.40
N ALA A 192 -14.73 -13.34 -13.60
CA ALA A 192 -15.58 -12.49 -14.41
C ALA A 192 -15.62 -12.93 -15.89
N PRO A 193 -16.76 -12.73 -16.58
CA PRO A 193 -16.86 -12.91 -18.03
C PRO A 193 -15.94 -11.90 -18.71
N MET A 194 -14.82 -12.27 -19.31
CA MET A 194 -13.93 -11.25 -19.87
C MET A 194 -13.28 -11.56 -21.22
N GLU A 195 -13.48 -10.58 -22.12
CA GLU A 195 -12.66 -10.26 -23.29
C GLU A 195 -11.63 -9.12 -23.01
N ASP A 196 -11.75 -8.35 -21.92
CA ASP A 196 -10.99 -7.08 -21.73
C ASP A 196 -10.24 -6.95 -20.36
N ASN A 197 -9.68 -5.76 -20.06
CA ASN A 197 -8.93 -5.45 -18.84
C ASN A 197 -9.84 -4.88 -17.72
N LEU A 198 -10.25 -5.70 -16.75
CA LEU A 198 -10.93 -5.25 -15.53
C LEU A 198 -10.11 -4.20 -14.78
N LYS A 199 -10.77 -3.09 -14.43
CA LYS A 199 -10.23 -2.03 -13.59
C LYS A 199 -11.07 -1.94 -12.32
N THR A 200 -10.39 -2.06 -11.19
CA THR A 200 -10.95 -2.02 -9.83
C THR A 200 -10.73 -0.65 -9.22
N CYS A 201 -11.61 -0.27 -8.30
CA CYS A 201 -11.41 0.88 -7.43
C CYS A 201 -12.06 0.58 -6.07
N ALA A 202 -11.26 0.65 -5.00
CA ALA A 202 -11.75 0.76 -3.63
C ALA A 202 -11.75 2.24 -3.22
N PRO A 203 -12.88 2.82 -2.77
CA PRO A 203 -12.94 4.24 -2.39
C PRO A 203 -12.06 4.53 -1.17
N GLN A 204 -12.26 3.75 -0.12
CA GLN A 204 -11.59 3.82 1.18
C GLN A 204 -11.79 2.46 1.87
N ASP A 205 -10.88 2.07 2.75
CA ASP A 205 -11.04 0.84 3.55
C ASP A 205 -12.23 0.90 4.53
N SER A 206 -12.80 2.08 4.80
CA SER A 206 -14.03 2.23 5.58
C SER A 206 -15.28 1.78 4.81
N SER A 207 -15.29 1.92 3.48
CA SER A 207 -16.41 1.50 2.63
C SER A 207 -16.51 -0.03 2.63
N PRO A 208 -17.71 -0.64 2.69
CA PRO A 208 -17.87 -2.07 2.46
C PRO A 208 -17.85 -2.42 0.97
N TYR A 209 -17.87 -1.43 0.07
CA TYR A 209 -18.02 -1.66 -1.36
C TYR A 209 -16.70 -1.63 -2.12
N LEU A 210 -16.54 -2.62 -2.99
CA LEU A 210 -15.52 -2.67 -4.04
C LEU A 210 -16.21 -2.54 -5.41
N TYR A 211 -15.73 -1.61 -6.23
CA TYR A 211 -16.30 -1.35 -7.56
C TYR A 211 -15.35 -1.81 -8.64
N PHE A 212 -15.92 -2.31 -9.73
CA PHE A 212 -15.15 -2.59 -10.94
C PHE A 212 -16.03 -2.44 -12.18
N VAL A 213 -15.39 -2.10 -13.30
CA VAL A 213 -16.07 -1.82 -14.57
C VAL A 213 -15.62 -2.76 -15.67
N THR A 214 -16.58 -3.16 -16.52
CA THR A 214 -16.30 -3.81 -17.80
C THR A 214 -17.12 -3.17 -18.90
N LYS A 215 -16.48 -2.57 -19.90
CA LYS A 215 -17.15 -1.86 -21.00
C LYS A 215 -18.10 -0.79 -20.48
N LYS A 216 -19.41 -1.07 -20.39
CA LYS A 216 -20.47 -0.16 -19.93
C LYS A 216 -21.19 -0.65 -18.66
N LYS A 217 -20.63 -1.64 -17.96
CA LYS A 217 -21.24 -2.24 -16.78
C LYS A 217 -20.41 -1.91 -15.55
N LEU A 218 -21.06 -1.40 -14.52
CA LEU A 218 -20.51 -1.20 -13.19
C LEU A 218 -21.00 -2.34 -12.29
N TYR A 219 -20.05 -3.07 -11.73
CA TYR A 219 -20.29 -4.10 -10.75
C TYR A 219 -19.86 -3.61 -9.39
N THR A 220 -20.60 -4.02 -8.38
CA THR A 220 -20.32 -3.65 -6.99
C THR A 220 -20.37 -4.91 -6.13
N LEU A 221 -19.28 -5.20 -5.45
CA LEU A 221 -19.19 -6.25 -4.44
C LEU A 221 -19.35 -5.60 -3.07
N ASN A 222 -20.35 -6.03 -2.31
CA ASN A 222 -20.38 -5.77 -0.87
C ASN A 222 -19.42 -6.76 -0.18
N THR A 223 -18.31 -6.26 0.33
CA THR A 223 -17.23 -7.07 0.93
C THR A 223 -17.51 -7.53 2.36
N GLU A 224 -18.58 -7.04 2.98
CA GLU A 224 -19.08 -7.56 4.25
C GLU A 224 -19.91 -8.82 4.02
N THR A 225 -20.88 -8.76 3.10
CA THR A 225 -21.77 -9.88 2.78
C THR A 225 -21.15 -10.86 1.76
N MET A 226 -20.15 -10.41 1.00
CA MET A 226 -19.60 -11.08 -0.18
C MET A 226 -20.63 -11.31 -1.31
N GLU A 227 -21.65 -10.46 -1.36
CA GLU A 227 -22.68 -10.52 -2.39
C GLU A 227 -22.43 -9.44 -3.45
N MET A 228 -22.64 -9.83 -4.71
CA MET A 228 -22.69 -8.89 -5.82
C MET A 228 -24.03 -8.16 -5.78
N LEU A 229 -24.00 -6.82 -5.81
CA LEU A 229 -25.21 -6.02 -6.04
C LEU A 229 -25.65 -6.13 -7.50
N ASP A 230 -26.87 -5.66 -7.77
CA ASP A 230 -27.37 -5.60 -9.15
C ASP A 230 -26.41 -4.82 -10.06
N ILE A 231 -26.30 -5.29 -11.29
CA ILE A 231 -25.38 -4.68 -12.27
C ILE A 231 -25.97 -3.35 -12.72
N LEU A 232 -25.20 -2.27 -12.59
CA LEU A 232 -25.59 -0.98 -13.14
C LEU A 232 -25.04 -0.87 -14.57
N GLU A 233 -25.93 -0.95 -15.55
CA GLU A 233 -25.59 -0.63 -16.95
C GLU A 233 -25.54 0.90 -17.11
N ILE A 234 -24.58 1.37 -17.91
CA ILE A 234 -24.31 2.79 -18.08
C ILE A 234 -24.57 3.17 -19.53
N ASP A 235 -25.64 3.92 -19.73
CA ASP A 235 -26.07 4.39 -21.04
C ASP A 235 -25.29 5.63 -21.48
N GLY A 236 -25.23 5.85 -22.80
CA GLY A 236 -24.67 7.06 -23.40
C GLY A 236 -23.13 7.11 -23.47
N LEU A 237 -22.42 6.10 -22.94
CA LEU A 237 -20.97 5.98 -23.03
C LEU A 237 -20.57 4.89 -24.03
N ASP A 238 -19.42 5.02 -24.68
CA ASP A 238 -18.89 3.97 -25.56
C ASP A 238 -18.12 2.91 -24.76
N VAL A 239 -17.24 3.37 -23.87
CA VAL A 239 -16.44 2.53 -22.98
C VAL A 239 -16.04 3.32 -21.73
N ILE A 240 -16.07 2.66 -20.58
CA ILE A 240 -15.47 3.17 -19.36
C ILE A 240 -14.06 2.59 -19.27
N TYR A 241 -13.06 3.46 -19.24
CA TYR A 241 -11.67 3.04 -19.14
C TYR A 241 -11.32 2.60 -17.72
N TYR A 242 -11.67 3.40 -16.70
CA TYR A 242 -11.45 3.08 -15.30
C TYR A 242 -12.26 4.01 -14.37
N ILE A 243 -12.42 3.59 -13.12
CA ILE A 243 -13.00 4.38 -12.04
C ILE A 243 -11.88 5.21 -11.40
N THR A 244 -12.08 6.52 -11.23
CA THR A 244 -11.09 7.42 -10.62
C THR A 244 -11.27 7.55 -9.11
N GLY A 245 -12.47 7.27 -8.60
CA GLY A 245 -12.80 7.27 -7.18
C GLY A 245 -14.30 7.36 -6.92
N VAL A 246 -14.70 7.14 -5.67
CA VAL A 246 -16.06 7.38 -5.17
C VAL A 246 -15.98 8.29 -3.96
N PHE A 247 -16.74 9.39 -3.96
CA PHE A 247 -16.72 10.38 -2.90
C PHE A 247 -18.13 10.92 -2.68
N ASN A 248 -18.62 10.93 -1.43
CA ASN A 248 -19.95 11.41 -1.05
C ASN A 248 -21.09 10.83 -1.91
N GLY A 249 -21.05 9.52 -2.17
CA GLY A 249 -22.05 8.85 -3.01
C GLY A 249 -21.97 9.17 -4.50
N GLU A 250 -20.97 9.93 -4.95
CA GLU A 250 -20.72 10.22 -6.36
C GLU A 250 -19.54 9.36 -6.87
N ILE A 251 -19.79 8.55 -7.90
CA ILE A 251 -18.74 7.82 -8.62
C ILE A 251 -18.15 8.72 -9.71
N SER A 252 -16.84 8.67 -9.87
CA SER A 252 -16.11 9.37 -10.93
C SER A 252 -15.38 8.36 -11.81
N VAL A 253 -15.47 8.51 -13.13
CA VAL A 253 -14.91 7.60 -14.11
C VAL A 253 -14.23 8.37 -15.24
N VAL A 254 -13.25 7.74 -15.88
CA VAL A 254 -12.76 8.17 -17.20
C VAL A 254 -13.40 7.29 -18.26
N ALA A 255 -14.11 7.91 -19.20
CA ALA A 255 -14.87 7.21 -20.23
C ALA A 255 -14.72 7.88 -21.60
N LYS A 256 -14.94 7.09 -22.64
CA LYS A 256 -14.99 7.55 -24.03
C LYS A 256 -16.43 7.84 -24.42
N CYS A 257 -16.63 9.00 -25.06
CA CYS A 257 -17.88 9.39 -25.68
C CYS A 257 -17.59 9.97 -27.07
N GLY A 258 -17.89 9.21 -28.12
CA GLY A 258 -17.51 9.53 -29.48
C GLY A 258 -15.99 9.40 -29.69
N ALA A 259 -15.36 10.44 -30.22
CA ALA A 259 -13.90 10.46 -30.43
C ALA A 259 -13.11 10.86 -29.18
N GLU A 260 -13.79 11.43 -28.18
CA GLU A 260 -13.17 12.13 -27.07
C GLU A 260 -13.20 11.33 -25.77
N THR A 261 -12.30 11.66 -24.86
CA THR A 261 -12.22 11.07 -23.51
C THR A 261 -12.61 12.13 -22.48
N TYR A 262 -13.45 11.74 -21.52
CA TYR A 262 -13.98 12.64 -20.50
C TYR A 262 -13.79 12.08 -19.10
N LEU A 263 -13.59 12.99 -18.14
CA LEU A 263 -13.90 12.75 -16.75
C LEU A 263 -15.40 12.94 -16.56
N MET A 264 -16.07 11.93 -16.06
CA MET A 264 -17.51 11.92 -15.88
C MET A 264 -17.87 11.51 -14.47
N THR A 265 -19.00 12.01 -13.97
CA THR A 265 -19.47 11.70 -12.61
C THR A 265 -20.95 11.35 -12.62
N ALA A 266 -21.36 10.47 -11.72
CA ALA A 266 -22.76 10.16 -11.48
C ALA A 266 -23.02 9.94 -9.99
N ALA A 267 -24.21 10.32 -9.52
CA ALA A 267 -24.69 9.87 -8.22
C ALA A 267 -24.95 8.36 -8.26
N LEU A 268 -24.45 7.64 -7.27
CA LEU A 268 -24.72 6.22 -7.08
C LEU A 268 -26.12 6.04 -6.48
N PRO A 269 -26.88 5.00 -6.90
CA PRO A 269 -28.17 4.71 -6.29
C PRO A 269 -28.05 4.40 -4.79
N ALA A 270 -29.17 4.53 -4.07
CA ALA A 270 -29.23 4.12 -2.67
C ALA A 270 -28.80 2.65 -2.52
N GLY A 271 -27.96 2.36 -1.52
CA GLY A 271 -27.39 1.02 -1.31
C GLY A 271 -26.10 0.74 -2.09
N TYR A 272 -25.69 1.63 -3.01
CA TYR A 272 -24.41 1.50 -3.74
C TYR A 272 -23.31 2.41 -3.20
N SER A 273 -23.51 3.07 -2.06
CA SER A 273 -22.46 3.88 -1.45
C SER A 273 -22.58 3.91 0.06
N HIS A 274 -21.43 3.98 0.73
CA HIS A 274 -21.37 4.24 2.16
C HIS A 274 -21.25 5.75 2.34
N ILE A 275 -22.37 6.41 2.63
CA ILE A 275 -22.36 7.82 3.02
C ILE A 275 -22.05 7.85 4.51
N ASP A 276 -20.81 8.20 4.85
CA ASP A 276 -20.42 8.35 6.24
C ASP A 276 -21.10 9.61 6.82
N ARG A 277 -22.18 9.37 7.58
CA ARG A 277 -23.08 10.40 8.11
C ARG A 277 -22.38 11.38 9.05
N ASN A 278 -21.19 11.04 9.54
CA ASN A 278 -20.43 11.87 10.47
C ASN A 278 -19.57 12.95 9.79
N THR A 279 -19.49 12.98 8.45
CA THR A 279 -18.47 13.77 7.74
C THR A 279 -18.93 15.08 7.11
N THR A 280 -20.17 15.56 7.27
CA THR A 280 -20.57 16.82 6.63
C THR A 280 -21.41 17.78 7.47
N ALA A 281 -20.92 19.03 7.51
CA ALA A 281 -21.62 20.27 7.83
C ALA A 281 -22.78 20.62 6.83
N GLN A 282 -23.33 19.63 6.13
CA GLN A 282 -24.43 19.79 5.15
C GLN A 282 -25.83 19.52 5.74
N GLY A 283 -25.93 19.22 7.04
CA GLY A 283 -27.22 19.03 7.73
C GLY A 283 -28.11 20.28 7.82
N THR A 284 -27.58 21.48 7.50
CA THR A 284 -28.33 22.74 7.49
C THR A 284 -29.15 22.94 6.21
N HIS A 285 -28.62 22.56 5.05
CA HIS A 285 -29.27 22.81 3.75
C HIS A 285 -30.57 22.02 3.53
N TYR A 286 -30.75 20.91 4.25
CA TYR A 286 -31.96 20.09 4.17
C TYR A 286 -33.12 20.65 5.01
N LYS A 287 -32.84 21.45 6.04
CA LYS A 287 -33.86 22.09 6.89
C LYS A 287 -34.53 23.27 6.17
N ASP A 288 -33.76 24.05 5.43
CA ASP A 288 -34.27 25.23 4.71
C ASP A 288 -35.21 24.84 3.54
N ALA A 289 -34.96 23.71 2.89
CA ALA A 289 -35.85 23.17 1.85
C ALA A 289 -37.20 22.71 2.43
N MET A 290 -37.21 22.14 3.64
CA MET A 290 -38.42 21.68 4.32
C MET A 290 -39.29 22.85 4.81
N ILE A 291 -38.65 23.96 5.20
CA ILE A 291 -39.34 25.21 5.59
C ILE A 291 -40.02 25.84 4.37
N GLN A 292 -39.37 25.87 3.21
CA GLN A 292 -39.97 26.44 2.00
C GLN A 292 -41.16 25.64 1.46
N ASP A 293 -41.10 24.32 1.53
CA ASP A 293 -42.22 23.46 1.13
C ASP A 293 -43.45 23.64 2.05
N LEU A 294 -43.23 23.95 3.33
CA LEU A 294 -44.30 24.26 4.28
C LEU A 294 -44.95 25.61 3.99
N ILE A 295 -44.15 26.62 3.60
CA ILE A 295 -44.62 27.96 3.23
C ILE A 295 -45.48 27.90 1.96
N GLU A 296 -45.02 27.21 0.92
CA GLU A 296 -45.80 27.04 -0.32
C GLU A 296 -47.14 26.33 -0.10
N ASN A 297 -47.19 25.36 0.84
CA ASN A 297 -48.42 24.64 1.15
C ASN A 297 -49.44 25.50 1.90
N LEU A 298 -48.98 26.45 2.72
CA LEU A 298 -49.85 27.40 3.42
C LEU A 298 -50.43 28.47 2.48
N GLU A 299 -49.67 28.92 1.49
CA GLU A 299 -50.13 29.91 0.50
C GLU A 299 -51.18 29.34 -0.47
N LYS A 300 -51.14 28.04 -0.75
CA LYS A 300 -52.09 27.36 -1.65
C LYS A 300 -53.48 27.13 -1.03
N GLN A 301 -53.62 27.22 0.30
CA GLN A 301 -54.90 26.99 0.96
C GLN A 301 -55.67 28.32 1.10
N ASN A 302 -56.73 28.47 0.31
CA ASN A 302 -57.60 29.65 0.25
C ASN A 302 -58.55 29.72 1.47
N ILE A 303 -57.97 29.79 2.66
CA ILE A 303 -58.64 29.77 3.96
C ILE A 303 -59.19 31.17 4.25
N ASP A 304 -60.43 31.28 4.75
CA ASP A 304 -61.02 32.56 5.15
C ASP A 304 -60.22 33.23 6.29
N ASN A 305 -60.32 34.55 6.42
CA ASN A 305 -59.51 35.32 7.37
C ASN A 305 -59.79 34.96 8.84
N THR A 306 -60.98 34.46 9.17
CA THR A 306 -61.34 34.04 10.53
C THR A 306 -60.65 32.73 10.91
N SER A 307 -60.57 31.80 9.96
CA SER A 307 -59.81 30.54 10.12
C SER A 307 -58.29 30.76 10.15
N LYS A 308 -57.79 31.80 9.46
CA LYS A 308 -56.37 32.22 9.54
C LYS A 308 -56.00 32.76 10.91
N GLU A 309 -56.84 33.56 11.55
CA GLU A 309 -56.58 34.09 12.90
C GLU A 309 -56.54 32.97 13.95
N GLU A 310 -57.40 31.96 13.82
CA GLU A 310 -57.41 30.78 14.70
C GLU A 310 -56.15 29.92 14.52
N ILE A 311 -55.70 29.72 13.27
CA ILE A 311 -54.45 29.03 12.96
C ILE A 311 -53.24 29.84 13.44
N ILE A 312 -53.23 31.17 13.26
CA ILE A 312 -52.17 32.04 13.76
C ILE A 312 -52.10 31.97 15.28
N LYS A 313 -53.24 31.96 15.99
CA LYS A 313 -53.28 31.83 17.45
C LYS A 313 -52.76 30.46 17.91
N GLN A 314 -53.19 29.37 17.26
CA GLN A 314 -52.66 28.03 17.56
C GLN A 314 -51.16 27.94 17.27
N LEU A 315 -50.68 28.54 16.19
CA LEU A 315 -49.25 28.63 15.88
C LEU A 315 -48.51 29.47 16.93
N PHE A 316 -49.08 30.58 17.39
CA PHE A 316 -48.47 31.43 18.43
C PHE A 316 -48.39 30.71 19.77
N ASP A 317 -49.45 30.00 20.17
CA ASP A 317 -49.47 29.21 21.40
C ASP A 317 -48.50 28.03 21.32
N ASN A 318 -48.40 27.38 20.14
CA ASN A 318 -47.46 26.29 19.90
C ASN A 318 -46.01 26.81 19.82
N VAL A 319 -45.78 27.98 19.22
CA VAL A 319 -44.47 28.66 19.20
C VAL A 319 -44.06 29.08 20.60
N ASN A 320 -44.96 29.65 21.41
CA ASN A 320 -44.64 30.02 22.80
C ASN A 320 -44.38 28.79 23.69
N THR A 321 -45.11 27.70 23.47
CA THR A 321 -44.86 26.42 24.13
C THR A 321 -43.48 25.88 23.72
N GLN A 322 -43.18 25.84 22.42
CA GLN A 322 -41.85 25.50 21.91
C GLN A 322 -40.75 26.45 22.39
N LEU A 323 -41.03 27.76 22.56
CA LEU A 323 -40.07 28.76 23.04
C LEU A 323 -39.74 28.54 24.52
N SER A 324 -40.73 28.14 25.33
CA SER A 324 -40.53 27.75 26.73
C SER A 324 -39.76 26.42 26.87
N GLU A 325 -40.03 25.45 25.99
CA GLU A 325 -39.22 24.23 25.88
C GLU A 325 -37.80 24.56 25.42
N HIS A 326 -37.64 25.51 24.48
CA HIS A 326 -36.34 26.00 24.00
C HIS A 326 -35.57 26.69 25.10
N LYS A 327 -36.21 27.49 25.96
CA LYS A 327 -35.55 28.12 27.10
C LYS A 327 -34.99 27.08 28.09
N SER A 328 -35.71 25.99 28.32
CA SER A 328 -35.19 24.86 29.11
C SER A 328 -34.06 24.10 28.39
N LYS A 329 -34.12 24.03 27.05
CA LYS A 329 -33.04 23.48 26.22
C LYS A 329 -31.82 24.39 26.21
N ASP A 330 -31.98 25.70 26.27
CA ASP A 330 -30.89 26.68 26.32
C ASP A 330 -30.11 26.59 27.63
N GLU A 331 -30.79 26.37 28.76
CA GLU A 331 -30.13 26.07 30.06
C GLU A 331 -29.38 24.73 30.03
N ILE A 332 -29.94 23.71 29.35
CA ILE A 332 -29.25 22.43 29.11
C ILE A 332 -28.06 22.62 28.15
N ILE A 333 -28.20 23.49 27.14
CA ILE A 333 -27.16 23.82 26.17
C ILE A 333 -26.02 24.58 26.86
N GLU A 334 -26.29 25.53 27.75
CA GLU A 334 -25.25 26.18 28.57
C GLU A 334 -24.52 25.15 29.46
N GLY A 335 -25.25 24.25 30.12
CA GLY A 335 -24.63 23.15 30.87
C GLY A 335 -23.81 22.18 29.99
N LEU A 336 -24.24 21.96 28.74
CA LEU A 336 -23.49 21.19 27.75
C LEU A 336 -22.28 21.96 27.23
N PHE A 337 -22.34 23.29 27.07
CA PHE A 337 -21.19 24.12 26.70
C PHE A 337 -20.14 24.10 27.79
N ASP A 338 -20.51 24.25 29.07
CA ASP A 338 -19.57 24.10 30.20
C ASP A 338 -18.93 22.72 30.24
N THR A 339 -19.70 21.67 29.91
CA THR A 339 -19.21 20.28 29.83
C THR A 339 -18.30 20.08 28.61
N VAL A 340 -18.64 20.67 27.46
CA VAL A 340 -17.85 20.64 26.23
C VAL A 340 -16.55 21.42 26.42
N GLU A 341 -16.56 22.59 27.05
CA GLU A 341 -15.37 23.40 27.34
C GLU A 341 -14.43 22.67 28.32
N LYS A 342 -14.97 22.03 29.37
CA LYS A 342 -14.19 21.10 30.22
C LYS A 342 -13.61 19.93 29.44
N SER A 343 -14.37 19.33 28.52
CA SER A 343 -13.89 18.23 27.67
C SER A 343 -12.86 18.70 26.64
N GLN A 344 -12.93 19.96 26.18
CA GLN A 344 -11.96 20.57 25.29
C GLN A 344 -10.64 20.87 26.02
N LEU A 345 -10.69 21.25 27.30
CA LEU A 345 -9.49 21.38 28.15
C LEU A 345 -8.80 20.02 28.38
N ASP A 346 -9.60 18.96 28.55
CA ASP A 346 -9.11 17.58 28.59
C ASP A 346 -8.53 17.15 27.23
N ASN A 347 -9.16 17.54 26.12
CA ASN A 347 -8.64 17.28 24.77
C ASN A 347 -7.35 18.08 24.46
N ALA A 348 -7.20 19.31 24.95
CA ALA A 348 -5.96 20.06 24.83
C ALA A 348 -4.81 19.36 25.58
N THR A 349 -5.11 18.80 26.76
CA THR A 349 -4.16 17.98 27.52
C THR A 349 -3.81 16.68 26.78
N LYS A 350 -4.81 15.99 26.21
CA LYS A 350 -4.60 14.80 25.38
C LYS A 350 -3.77 15.12 24.12
N ASN A 351 -4.04 16.23 23.46
CA ASN A 351 -3.29 16.66 22.28
C ASN A 351 -1.82 16.94 22.62
N LYS A 352 -1.56 17.58 23.77
CA LYS A 352 -0.19 17.76 24.27
C LYS A 352 0.51 16.42 24.54
N ILE A 353 -0.18 15.46 25.15
CA ILE A 353 0.36 14.10 25.35
C ILE A 353 0.62 13.42 24.01
N ILE A 354 -0.26 13.59 23.02
CA ILE A 354 -0.10 13.05 21.66
C ILE A 354 1.13 13.68 20.98
N GLU A 355 1.33 14.99 21.09
CA GLU A 355 2.53 15.68 20.59
C GLU A 355 3.81 15.15 21.25
N GLU A 356 3.82 15.02 22.59
CA GLU A 356 4.96 14.44 23.32
C GLU A 356 5.23 12.98 22.91
N LEU A 357 4.18 12.19 22.62
CA LEU A 357 4.31 10.82 22.11
C LEU A 357 4.87 10.77 20.68
N PHE A 358 4.48 11.72 19.81
CA PHE A 358 5.03 11.82 18.47
C PHE A 358 6.51 12.21 18.49
N GLU A 359 6.89 13.20 19.29
CA GLU A 359 8.31 13.58 19.48
C GLU A 359 9.14 12.42 20.05
N HIS A 360 8.56 11.63 20.97
CA HIS A 360 9.22 10.45 21.51
C HIS A 360 9.38 9.33 20.46
N ASP A 361 8.37 9.10 19.61
CA ASP A 361 8.46 8.12 18.52
C ASP A 361 9.51 8.53 17.48
N GLU A 362 9.58 9.83 17.12
CA GLU A 362 10.59 10.35 16.20
C GLU A 362 12.02 10.14 16.75
N ARG A 363 12.24 10.43 18.04
CA ARG A 363 13.51 10.12 18.71
C ARG A 363 13.86 8.63 18.66
N LEU A 364 12.90 7.74 18.94
CA LEU A 364 13.12 6.30 18.85
C LEU A 364 13.43 5.84 17.42
N GLN A 365 12.78 6.44 16.41
CA GLN A 365 13.08 6.15 15.01
C GLN A 365 14.51 6.58 14.65
N GLN A 366 14.96 7.74 15.13
CA GLN A 366 16.33 8.22 14.91
C GLN A 366 17.39 7.37 15.64
N GLU A 367 17.11 6.93 16.87
CA GLU A 367 17.97 6.00 17.62
C GLU A 367 18.07 4.65 16.91
N ASN A 368 16.95 4.08 16.46
CA ASN A 368 16.91 2.83 15.72
C ASN A 368 17.67 2.93 14.38
N ALA A 369 17.54 4.05 13.66
CA ALA A 369 18.30 4.29 12.43
C ALA A 369 19.81 4.32 12.71
N THR A 370 20.21 4.97 13.80
CA THR A 370 21.62 5.03 14.24
C THR A 370 22.15 3.65 14.62
N GLN A 371 21.39 2.86 15.36
CA GLN A 371 21.74 1.49 15.72
C GLN A 371 21.88 0.59 14.49
N SER A 372 21.01 0.76 13.48
CA SER A 372 21.12 0.03 12.21
C SER A 372 22.45 0.29 11.50
N LEU A 373 22.89 1.56 11.44
CA LEU A 373 24.17 1.92 10.84
C LEU A 373 25.37 1.28 11.58
N ILE A 374 25.32 1.24 12.91
CA ILE A 374 26.37 0.58 13.72
C ILE A 374 26.41 -0.93 13.45
N ILE A 375 25.25 -1.57 13.31
CA ILE A 375 25.16 -3.01 12.98
C ILE A 375 25.79 -3.28 11.61
N ASP A 376 25.47 -2.46 10.60
CA ASP A 376 26.02 -2.62 9.25
C ASP A 376 27.56 -2.45 9.23
N GLU A 377 28.10 -1.48 9.99
CA GLU A 377 29.54 -1.30 10.15
C GLU A 377 30.21 -2.52 10.82
N LEU A 378 29.57 -3.08 11.85
CA LEU A 378 30.07 -4.28 12.52
C LEU A 378 30.07 -5.51 11.59
N ILE A 379 29.05 -5.66 10.75
CA ILE A 379 28.98 -6.74 9.76
C ILE A 379 30.15 -6.62 8.77
N GLN A 380 30.40 -5.43 8.22
CA GLN A 380 31.51 -5.20 7.29
C GLN A 380 32.86 -5.50 7.93
N ASN A 381 33.06 -5.10 9.19
CA ASN A 381 34.29 -5.40 9.93
C ASN A 381 34.47 -6.91 10.16
N MET A 382 33.39 -7.65 10.46
CA MET A 382 33.44 -9.10 10.61
C MET A 382 33.79 -9.81 9.30
N GLU A 383 33.24 -9.37 8.18
CA GLU A 383 33.56 -9.91 6.85
C GLU A 383 35.03 -9.67 6.49
N PHE A 384 35.55 -8.47 6.76
CA PHE A 384 36.96 -8.15 6.56
C PHE A 384 37.89 -9.06 7.39
N ILE A 385 37.57 -9.26 8.67
CA ILE A 385 38.33 -10.15 9.56
C ILE A 385 38.31 -11.59 9.03
N LYS A 386 37.15 -12.05 8.55
CA LYS A 386 36.99 -13.41 8.00
C LYS A 386 37.87 -13.62 6.76
N VAL A 387 37.85 -12.68 5.81
CA VAL A 387 38.70 -12.76 4.61
C VAL A 387 40.18 -12.77 5.00
N SER A 388 40.61 -11.89 5.91
CA SER A 388 41.99 -11.86 6.39
C SER A 388 42.42 -13.17 7.07
N ALA A 389 41.52 -13.79 7.83
CA ALA A 389 41.78 -15.08 8.47
C ALA A 389 41.92 -16.22 7.44
N GLU A 390 41.08 -16.24 6.40
CA GLU A 390 41.16 -17.21 5.31
C GLU A 390 42.46 -17.08 4.51
N GLU A 391 42.88 -15.85 4.20
CA GLU A 391 44.16 -15.57 3.53
C GLU A 391 45.36 -16.05 4.36
N LYS A 392 45.37 -15.76 5.67
CA LYS A 392 46.40 -16.26 6.59
C LYS A 392 46.42 -17.79 6.64
N SER A 393 45.25 -18.43 6.67
CA SER A 393 45.14 -19.88 6.64
C SER A 393 45.72 -20.48 5.36
N ARG A 394 45.42 -19.89 4.19
CA ARG A 394 45.98 -20.32 2.89
C ARG A 394 47.49 -20.15 2.84
N ALA A 395 48.01 -19.01 3.31
CA ALA A 395 49.45 -18.76 3.37
C ALA A 395 50.17 -19.78 4.26
N ASN A 396 49.61 -20.10 5.43
CA ASN A 396 50.15 -21.12 6.32
C ASN A 396 50.13 -22.52 5.71
N GLU A 397 49.05 -22.90 5.01
CA GLU A 397 48.99 -24.19 4.33
C GLU A 397 50.02 -24.28 3.20
N GLN A 398 50.20 -23.20 2.42
CA GLN A 398 51.22 -23.15 1.38
C GLN A 398 52.64 -23.30 1.96
N LEU A 399 52.93 -22.63 3.07
CA LEU A 399 54.21 -22.80 3.79
C LEU A 399 54.41 -24.24 4.26
N ARG A 400 53.35 -24.88 4.75
CA ARG A 400 53.37 -26.29 5.19
C ARG A 400 53.66 -27.23 4.03
N LEU A 401 53.00 -27.05 2.89
CA LEU A 401 53.24 -27.84 1.67
C LEU A 401 54.67 -27.65 1.14
N ASN A 402 55.19 -26.41 1.16
CA ASN A 402 56.57 -26.13 0.78
C ASN A 402 57.58 -26.81 1.70
N ALA A 403 57.34 -26.78 3.02
CA ALA A 403 58.18 -27.47 3.99
C ALA A 403 58.13 -29.00 3.85
N GLN A 404 56.96 -29.55 3.52
CA GLN A 404 56.81 -30.97 3.21
C GLN A 404 57.58 -31.36 1.95
N ALA A 405 57.46 -30.58 0.86
CA ALA A 405 58.18 -30.82 -0.39
C ALA A 405 59.70 -30.71 -0.22
N ALA A 406 60.17 -29.79 0.63
CA ALA A 406 61.58 -29.66 0.99
C ALA A 406 62.10 -30.79 1.90
N GLY A 407 61.23 -31.66 2.41
CA GLY A 407 61.60 -32.72 3.35
C GLY A 407 62.02 -32.22 4.72
N THR A 408 61.63 -31.01 5.09
CA THR A 408 62.00 -30.37 6.37
C THR A 408 61.01 -30.67 7.51
N LEU A 409 59.99 -31.50 7.24
CA LEU A 409 58.98 -31.93 8.23
C LEU A 409 59.11 -33.42 8.56
N CYS A 410 58.76 -33.76 9.80
CA CYS A 410 58.63 -35.14 10.28
C CYS A 410 57.67 -35.92 9.40
N VAL A 411 58.13 -37.03 8.83
CA VAL A 411 57.33 -37.86 7.91
C VAL A 411 56.13 -38.54 8.58
N ALA A 412 56.07 -38.53 9.91
CA ALA A 412 54.98 -39.14 10.68
C ALA A 412 53.88 -38.14 11.06
N CYS A 413 54.20 -36.96 11.59
CA CYS A 413 53.17 -35.97 11.97
C CYS A 413 52.97 -34.85 10.95
N LEU A 414 53.92 -34.61 10.04
CA LEU A 414 53.89 -33.49 9.09
C LEU A 414 53.73 -32.10 9.76
N GLU A 415 54.04 -31.99 11.05
CA GLU A 415 53.85 -30.75 11.83
C GLU A 415 55.17 -30.17 12.36
N LYS A 416 56.08 -31.03 12.84
CA LYS A 416 57.33 -30.62 13.48
C LYS A 416 58.51 -30.98 12.58
N PRO A 417 59.62 -30.21 12.60
CA PRO A 417 60.83 -30.60 11.88
C PRO A 417 61.36 -31.95 12.42
N PRO A 418 61.93 -32.80 11.55
CA PRO A 418 62.54 -34.04 12.00
C PRO A 418 63.81 -33.69 12.77
N ASN A 419 63.94 -34.24 13.97
CA ASN A 419 65.12 -34.07 14.81
C ASN A 419 65.71 -35.40 15.26
N ILE A 420 65.24 -36.53 14.72
CA ILE A 420 65.74 -37.87 15.01
C ILE A 420 66.42 -38.47 13.79
N VAL A 421 67.69 -38.85 13.95
CA VAL A 421 68.46 -39.63 12.98
C VAL A 421 68.41 -41.11 13.33
N PHE A 422 68.04 -41.94 12.35
CA PHE A 422 68.11 -43.40 12.46
C PHE A 422 69.52 -43.88 12.09
N TYR A 423 70.24 -44.49 13.03
CA TYR A 423 71.69 -44.71 12.91
C TYR A 423 72.10 -45.61 11.74
N ASP A 424 71.32 -46.65 11.46
CA ASP A 424 71.68 -47.68 10.48
C ASP A 424 71.45 -47.23 9.04
N CYS A 425 70.49 -46.34 8.79
CA CYS A 425 70.18 -45.82 7.45
C CYS A 425 70.46 -44.31 7.27
N LYS A 426 70.91 -43.63 8.34
CA LYS A 426 71.23 -42.19 8.40
C LYS A 426 70.09 -41.23 7.99
N HIS A 427 68.85 -41.71 7.95
CA HIS A 427 67.71 -40.86 7.63
C HIS A 427 67.34 -39.99 8.83
N LEU A 428 67.26 -38.67 8.60
CA LEU A 428 66.57 -37.72 9.48
C LEU A 428 65.11 -37.67 9.04
N ALA A 429 64.20 -38.30 9.79
CA ALA A 429 62.85 -38.56 9.28
C ALA A 429 61.72 -38.24 10.27
N VAL A 430 61.91 -38.35 11.58
CA VAL A 430 60.83 -38.10 12.55
C VAL A 430 61.21 -37.10 13.63
N CYS A 431 60.21 -36.48 14.25
CA CYS A 431 60.39 -35.71 15.48
C CYS A 431 60.39 -36.64 16.70
N GLU A 432 60.91 -36.15 17.83
CA GLU A 432 61.00 -36.90 19.08
C GLU A 432 59.66 -37.48 19.55
N ASP A 433 58.57 -36.70 19.49
CA ASP A 433 57.25 -37.17 19.92
C ASP A 433 56.74 -38.34 19.07
N CYS A 434 56.97 -38.24 17.75
CA CYS A 434 56.62 -39.31 16.83
C CYS A 434 57.48 -40.55 17.05
N LEU A 435 58.77 -40.39 17.33
CA LEU A 435 59.64 -41.52 17.67
C LEU A 435 59.12 -42.27 18.90
N ARG A 436 58.71 -41.56 19.97
CA ARG A 436 58.18 -42.21 21.18
C ARG A 436 56.96 -43.08 20.88
N ARG A 437 56.02 -42.57 20.08
CA ARG A 437 54.84 -43.34 19.63
C ARG A 437 55.22 -44.51 18.74
N TYR A 438 56.21 -44.30 17.87
CA TYR A 438 56.67 -45.27 16.89
C TYR A 438 57.40 -46.46 17.53
N ILE A 439 58.17 -46.21 18.60
CA ILE A 439 58.79 -47.27 19.41
C ILE A 439 57.74 -47.98 20.27
N ALA A 440 56.80 -47.23 20.86
CA ALA A 440 55.74 -47.81 21.69
C ALA A 440 54.84 -48.79 20.92
N SER A 441 54.69 -48.64 19.60
CA SER A 441 53.98 -49.60 18.75
C SER A 441 54.79 -50.85 18.39
N GLY A 442 56.03 -50.96 18.86
CA GLY A 442 56.93 -52.08 18.59
C GLY A 442 57.64 -52.00 17.24
N SER A 443 57.54 -50.87 16.51
CA SER A 443 58.22 -50.73 15.22
C SER A 443 59.70 -50.40 15.40
N THR A 444 60.56 -51.22 14.78
CA THR A 444 62.02 -51.02 14.75
C THR A 444 62.53 -50.72 13.34
N VAL A 445 61.67 -50.29 12.42
CA VAL A 445 62.03 -49.98 11.03
C VAL A 445 61.98 -48.49 10.74
N CYS A 446 62.91 -47.94 9.97
CA CYS A 446 62.90 -46.53 9.62
C CYS A 446 61.62 -46.18 8.82
N PRO A 447 60.84 -45.17 9.21
CA PRO A 447 59.61 -44.79 8.49
C PRO A 447 59.85 -44.36 7.03
N LYS A 448 61.07 -43.91 6.71
CA LYS A 448 61.43 -43.41 5.37
C LYS A 448 61.89 -44.50 4.40
N CYS A 449 62.67 -45.48 4.88
CA CYS A 449 63.30 -46.49 4.01
C CYS A 449 63.07 -47.94 4.45
N ARG A 450 62.35 -48.15 5.55
CA ARG A 450 62.02 -49.46 6.15
C ARG A 450 63.20 -50.32 6.61
N VAL A 451 64.44 -49.81 6.56
CA VAL A 451 65.61 -50.48 7.15
C VAL A 451 65.43 -50.60 8.66
N THR A 452 65.69 -51.78 9.22
CA THR A 452 65.65 -52.00 10.67
C THR A 452 66.75 -51.20 11.35
N PHE A 453 66.41 -50.43 12.38
CA PHE A 453 67.37 -49.64 13.16
C PHE A 453 67.54 -50.21 14.57
N ARG A 454 68.74 -50.10 15.11
CA ARG A 454 69.09 -50.50 16.50
C ARG A 454 69.24 -49.30 17.41
N ARG A 455 69.50 -48.11 16.85
CA ARG A 455 69.76 -46.89 17.58
C ARG A 455 69.19 -45.67 16.86
N THR A 456 68.77 -44.69 17.63
CA THR A 456 68.37 -43.35 17.17
C THR A 456 69.10 -42.30 17.98
N GLU A 457 69.38 -41.14 17.38
CA GLU A 457 69.87 -39.97 18.12
C GLU A 457 69.07 -38.72 17.77
N LYS A 458 68.94 -37.85 18.77
CA LYS A 458 68.33 -36.55 18.64
C LYS A 458 69.39 -35.54 18.20
N LEU A 459 69.15 -34.89 17.07
CA LEU A 459 69.90 -33.72 16.63
C LEU A 459 69.39 -32.48 17.36
N PHE A 460 70.31 -31.72 17.93
CA PHE A 460 70.07 -30.38 18.43
C PHE A 460 70.56 -29.42 17.35
N ILE A 461 69.62 -28.80 16.63
CA ILE A 461 69.92 -27.72 15.70
C ILE A 461 69.93 -26.46 16.56
N ASN A 462 71.10 -25.83 16.72
CA ASN A 462 71.25 -24.54 17.39
C ASN A 462 70.79 -23.38 16.52
#